data_AF-A0A9D1H7Y0-F1
#
_entry.id   AF-A0A9D1H7Y0-F1
#
_cell.length_a   1.000
_cell.length_b   1.000
_cell.length_c   1.000
_cell.angle_alpha   90.00
_cell.angle_beta   90.00
_cell.angle_gamma   90.00
#
_symmetry.space_group_name_H-M   'P 1'
#
loop_
_entity.id
_entity.type
_entity.pdbx_description
1 polymer ?
#
loop_
_entity_poly.entity_id
_entity_poly.type
_entity_poly.pdbx_seq_one_letter_code
_entity_poly.pdbx_strand_id
1 'polypeptide(L)'
;MKKKAIQLLRWLLLLLGCICLITAGVRAVQQWQLHFVIQKQLGEEFVPAASSYNADGAYAGLPLEATNFAGFAPLFSSAQTLMFQEGIVREYTLPCDVIYYSWDGSDRIPALVLDAGTEILFFPTETEGAPSIPAGYGIRSFPGLETGWRYAVPFLTAQQPLMEDQAVLSQQDWDYYHVRLSDLEAVCSGYWNEQEWDYSLQSRRRMGISVRELCSLQLLSTDTILYQSGIYQSPDLSVPLWDNTDTLLVSAGVAMIVLFAVHPKRTSSNRKVY
;
A
#
# COMPACT_ATOMS: atom_id res chain seq x y z
N MET A 1 -25.18 -42.96 -12.05
CA MET A 1 -24.64 -41.59 -12.14
C MET A 1 -24.57 -40.85 -10.80
N LYS A 2 -25.62 -40.80 -9.95
CA LYS A 2 -25.64 -40.01 -8.70
C LYS A 2 -24.49 -40.27 -7.71
N LYS A 3 -24.03 -41.53 -7.52
CA LYS A 3 -22.92 -41.83 -6.58
C LYS A 3 -21.57 -41.24 -7.00
N LYS A 4 -21.24 -41.28 -8.30
CA LYS A 4 -19.99 -40.69 -8.82
C LYS A 4 -20.01 -39.16 -8.68
N ALA A 5 -21.16 -38.52 -8.95
CA ALA A 5 -21.32 -37.08 -8.77
C ALA A 5 -21.15 -36.64 -7.30
N ILE A 6 -21.73 -37.39 -6.34
CA ILE A 6 -21.56 -37.10 -4.90
C ILE A 6 -20.10 -37.28 -4.49
N GLN A 7 -19.41 -38.31 -4.99
CA GLN A 7 -18.00 -38.53 -4.68
C GLN A 7 -17.08 -37.44 -5.25
N LEU A 8 -17.34 -36.99 -6.48
CA LEU A 8 -16.62 -35.87 -7.09
C LEU A 8 -16.81 -34.57 -6.31
N LEU A 9 -18.05 -34.25 -5.92
CA LEU A 9 -18.34 -33.07 -5.11
C LEU A 9 -17.58 -33.07 -3.77
N ARG A 10 -17.42 -34.23 -3.14
CA ARG A 10 -16.67 -34.35 -1.88
C ARG A 10 -15.20 -34.03 -2.04
N TRP A 11 -14.56 -34.59 -3.06
CA TRP A 11 -13.16 -34.29 -3.34
C TRP A 11 -12.97 -32.82 -3.69
N LEU A 12 -13.93 -32.22 -4.40
CA LEU A 12 -13.92 -30.80 -4.71
C LEU A 12 -14.02 -29.93 -3.45
N LEU A 13 -14.91 -30.26 -2.50
CA LEU A 13 -15.00 -29.55 -1.21
C LEU A 13 -13.71 -29.64 -0.39
N LEU A 14 -13.10 -30.83 -0.33
CA LEU A 14 -11.82 -30.99 0.36
C LEU A 14 -10.72 -30.15 -0.31
N LEU A 15 -10.64 -30.19 -1.64
CA LEU A 15 -9.65 -29.46 -2.41
C LEU A 15 -9.82 -27.94 -2.22
N LEU A 16 -11.04 -27.43 -2.35
CA LEU A 16 -11.33 -26.00 -2.12
C LEU A 16 -11.05 -25.60 -0.66
N GLY A 17 -11.40 -26.44 0.31
CA GLY A 17 -11.09 -26.22 1.72
C GLY A 17 -9.59 -26.08 1.97
N CYS A 18 -8.80 -26.99 1.42
CA CYS A 18 -7.34 -26.93 1.49
C CYS A 18 -6.78 -25.68 0.80
N ILE A 19 -7.28 -25.31 -0.38
CA ILE A 19 -6.85 -24.09 -1.08
C ILE A 19 -7.08 -22.86 -0.21
N CYS A 20 -8.28 -22.68 0.37
CA CYS A 20 -8.56 -21.53 1.23
C CYS A 20 -7.61 -21.45 2.44
N LEU A 21 -7.32 -22.58 3.09
CA LEU A 21 -6.39 -22.60 4.23
C LEU A 21 -4.95 -22.32 3.82
N ILE A 22 -4.50 -22.86 2.68
CA ILE A 22 -3.17 -22.57 2.14
C ILE A 22 -3.06 -21.08 1.80
N THR A 23 -4.07 -20.50 1.16
CA THR A 23 -4.09 -19.07 0.84
C THR A 23 -4.04 -18.21 2.10
N ALA A 24 -4.79 -18.54 3.15
CA ALA A 24 -4.72 -17.84 4.43
C ALA A 24 -3.33 -17.95 5.06
N GLY A 25 -2.72 -19.15 5.05
CA GLY A 25 -1.37 -19.35 5.57
C GLY A 25 -0.31 -18.55 4.82
N VAL A 26 -0.39 -18.51 3.48
CA VAL A 26 0.51 -17.69 2.64
C VAL A 26 0.34 -16.20 2.96
N ARG A 27 -0.90 -15.71 3.08
CA ARG A 27 -1.17 -14.30 3.44
C ARG A 27 -0.61 -13.93 4.82
N ALA A 28 -0.83 -14.78 5.81
CA ALA A 28 -0.33 -14.56 7.17
C ALA A 28 1.21 -14.48 7.20
N VAL A 29 1.90 -15.36 6.47
CA VAL A 29 3.37 -15.29 6.35
C VAL A 29 3.82 -13.98 5.69
N GLN A 30 3.14 -13.55 4.62
CA GLN A 30 3.47 -12.29 3.95
C GLN A 30 3.22 -11.06 4.83
N GLN A 31 2.11 -11.01 5.57
CA GLN A 31 1.82 -9.93 6.53
C GLN A 31 2.85 -9.91 7.66
N TRP A 32 3.24 -11.08 8.17
CA TRP A 32 4.26 -11.19 9.20
C TRP A 32 5.63 -10.69 8.74
N GLN A 33 6.04 -11.03 7.51
CA GLN A 33 7.27 -10.53 6.90
C GLN A 33 7.23 -9.00 6.75
N LEU A 34 6.13 -8.46 6.21
CA LEU A 34 5.95 -7.03 6.05
C LEU A 34 5.99 -6.28 7.38
N HIS A 35 5.28 -6.79 8.39
CA HIS A 35 5.29 -6.25 9.75
C HIS A 35 6.72 -6.21 10.31
N PHE A 36 7.48 -7.30 10.16
CA PHE A 36 8.87 -7.33 10.62
C PHE A 36 9.76 -6.31 9.91
N VAL A 37 9.61 -6.16 8.59
CA VAL A 37 10.37 -5.18 7.80
C VAL A 37 10.06 -3.74 8.26
N ILE A 38 8.79 -3.40 8.45
CA ILE A 38 8.38 -2.07 8.92
C ILE A 38 8.89 -1.82 10.34
N GLN A 39 8.69 -2.76 11.27
CA GLN A 39 9.15 -2.61 12.65
C GLN A 39 10.67 -2.44 12.74
N LYS A 40 11.43 -3.20 11.93
CA LYS A 40 12.88 -3.04 11.82
C LYS A 40 13.28 -1.64 11.33
N GLN A 41 12.48 -1.04 10.45
CA GLN A 41 12.73 0.31 9.94
C GLN A 41 12.35 1.39 10.95
N LEU A 42 11.28 1.21 11.72
CA LEU A 42 10.88 2.14 12.78
C LEU A 42 11.93 2.21 13.90
N GLY A 43 12.55 1.08 14.24
CA GLY A 43 13.61 0.99 15.23
C GLY A 43 13.05 0.98 16.66
N GLU A 44 12.70 2.15 17.18
CA GLU A 44 12.23 2.36 18.55
C GLU A 44 10.71 2.59 18.64
N GLU A 45 10.15 2.46 19.84
CA GLU A 45 8.74 2.81 20.10
C GLU A 45 8.48 4.30 19.87
N PHE A 46 7.24 4.65 19.54
CA PHE A 46 6.85 6.03 19.30
C PHE A 46 6.99 6.85 20.59
N VAL A 47 7.85 7.86 20.55
CA VAL A 47 7.98 8.84 21.62
C VAL A 47 7.54 10.19 21.08
N PRO A 48 6.42 10.77 21.57
CA PRO A 48 5.99 12.10 21.17
C PRO A 48 7.11 13.13 21.42
N ALA A 49 7.51 13.86 20.39
CA ALA A 49 8.57 14.85 20.53
C ALA A 49 8.05 16.11 21.22
N ALA A 50 8.72 16.56 22.28
CA ALA A 50 8.52 17.88 22.88
C ALA A 50 9.16 18.99 22.02
N SER A 51 8.81 19.05 20.73
CA SER A 51 9.30 20.04 19.77
C SER A 51 8.27 21.14 19.55
N SER A 52 8.66 22.28 18.98
CA SER A 52 7.73 23.36 18.59
C SER A 52 6.60 22.91 17.64
N TYR A 53 6.75 21.76 17.00
CA TYR A 53 5.76 21.16 16.09
C TYR A 53 4.80 20.20 16.80
N ASN A 54 5.03 19.84 18.07
CA ASN A 54 4.14 18.96 18.85
C ASN A 54 4.18 19.32 20.36
N ALA A 55 4.41 20.59 20.68
CA ALA A 55 4.68 21.05 22.05
C ALA A 55 3.55 20.75 23.03
N ASP A 56 2.31 20.65 22.53
CA ASP A 56 1.12 20.35 23.32
C ASP A 56 0.59 18.92 23.08
N GLY A 57 1.31 18.07 22.35
CA GLY A 57 0.82 16.75 21.93
C GLY A 57 -0.31 16.82 20.91
N ALA A 58 -0.63 18.01 20.39
CA ALA A 58 -1.77 18.25 19.52
C ALA A 58 -1.75 17.37 18.27
N TYR A 59 -0.59 17.05 17.70
CA TYR A 59 -0.51 16.30 16.44
C TYR A 59 -0.62 14.78 16.63
N ALA A 60 -0.59 14.28 17.87
CA ALA A 60 -0.91 12.90 18.19
C ALA A 60 -2.42 12.67 18.00
N GLY A 61 -2.81 12.31 16.78
CA GLY A 61 -4.21 12.00 16.42
C GLY A 61 -5.03 13.18 15.88
N LEU A 62 -4.42 14.34 15.61
CA LEU A 62 -5.08 15.37 14.78
C LEU A 62 -4.97 15.00 13.29
N PRO A 63 -5.96 15.40 12.48
CA PRO A 63 -5.89 15.22 11.04
C PRO A 63 -4.69 16.00 10.52
N LEU A 64 -3.69 15.32 9.96
CA LEU A 64 -2.63 15.99 9.23
C LEU A 64 -3.22 16.85 8.09
N GLU A 65 -4.40 16.45 7.60
CA GLU A 65 -5.29 17.15 6.68
C GLU A 65 -5.62 18.61 7.07
N ALA A 66 -5.68 18.90 8.37
CA ALA A 66 -6.01 20.23 8.90
C ALA A 66 -4.76 21.09 9.17
N THR A 67 -3.57 20.49 9.07
CA THR A 67 -2.31 21.16 9.34
C THR A 67 -1.63 21.51 8.04
N ASN A 68 -1.28 22.79 7.90
CA ASN A 68 -0.56 23.30 6.74
C ASN A 68 0.77 22.53 6.59
N PHE A 69 0.80 21.53 5.72
CA PHE A 69 1.94 20.62 5.49
C PHE A 69 3.22 21.37 5.10
N ALA A 70 3.12 22.62 4.64
CA ALA A 70 4.28 23.49 4.45
C ALA A 70 5.13 23.65 5.73
N GLY A 71 4.53 23.53 6.92
CA GLY A 71 5.24 23.57 8.20
C GLY A 71 6.17 22.37 8.44
N PHE A 72 5.92 21.23 7.80
CA PHE A 72 6.72 20.00 7.95
C PHE A 72 7.78 19.83 6.85
N ALA A 73 7.78 20.71 5.83
CA ALA A 73 8.78 20.70 4.75
C ALA A 73 10.24 20.63 5.23
N PRO A 74 10.66 21.24 6.36
CA PRO A 74 12.04 21.12 6.86
C PRO A 74 12.46 19.68 7.23
N LEU A 75 11.52 18.80 7.60
CA LEU A 75 11.80 17.40 7.96
C LEU A 75 12.17 16.55 6.75
N PHE A 76 11.74 16.96 5.56
CA PHE A 76 11.90 16.19 4.34
C PHE A 76 13.03 16.71 3.46
N SER A 77 13.99 17.44 4.05
CA SER A 77 15.12 18.12 3.42
C SER A 77 14.68 19.15 2.36
N SER A 78 14.73 20.44 2.75
CA SER A 78 14.59 21.68 1.94
C SER A 78 13.55 21.62 0.81
N ALA A 79 12.37 22.25 1.04
CA ALA A 79 11.37 22.65 0.04
C ALA A 79 11.70 22.18 -1.39
N GLN A 80 11.35 20.94 -1.69
CA GLN A 80 11.76 20.32 -2.93
C GLN A 80 10.82 20.81 -4.03
N THR A 81 11.35 21.67 -4.87
CA THR A 81 10.72 21.98 -6.15
C THR A 81 10.84 20.76 -7.06
N LEU A 82 9.73 20.36 -7.69
CA LEU A 82 9.79 19.42 -8.81
C LEU A 82 10.53 20.10 -9.96
N MET A 83 11.80 19.77 -10.16
CA MET A 83 12.58 20.27 -11.29
C MET A 83 12.48 19.25 -12.42
N PHE A 84 12.06 19.71 -13.60
CA PHE A 84 12.15 18.92 -14.81
C PHE A 84 13.58 18.97 -15.33
N GLN A 85 14.25 17.82 -15.38
CA GLN A 85 15.52 17.65 -16.07
C GLN A 85 15.39 16.49 -17.04
N GLU A 86 15.73 16.73 -18.32
CA GLU A 86 15.78 15.68 -19.33
C GLU A 86 16.67 14.52 -18.86
N GLY A 87 16.14 13.30 -18.94
CA GLY A 87 16.84 12.08 -18.53
C GLY A 87 16.57 11.60 -17.10
N ILE A 88 15.95 12.42 -16.24
CA ILE A 88 15.61 12.02 -14.86
C ILE A 88 14.12 11.72 -14.70
N VAL A 89 13.26 12.34 -15.50
CA VAL A 89 11.83 12.04 -15.53
C VAL A 89 11.58 10.85 -16.45
N ARG A 90 10.77 9.90 -15.99
CA ARG A 90 10.31 8.78 -16.80
C ARG A 90 8.82 8.88 -17.02
N GLU A 91 8.40 8.68 -18.26
CA GLU A 91 7.00 8.44 -18.56
C GLU A 91 6.65 7.02 -18.10
N TYR A 92 5.54 6.91 -17.38
CA TYR A 92 5.03 5.65 -16.90
C TYR A 92 3.53 5.56 -17.22
N THR A 93 3.13 4.44 -17.81
CA THR A 93 1.72 4.20 -18.12
C THR A 93 1.02 3.64 -16.89
N LEU A 94 -0.05 4.30 -16.44
CA LEU A 94 -0.78 3.86 -15.26
C LEU A 94 -1.37 2.44 -15.44
N PRO A 95 -1.12 1.49 -14.52
CA PRO A 95 -1.63 0.13 -14.62
C PRO A 95 -3.09 0.00 -14.17
N CYS A 96 -3.62 1.00 -13.49
CA CYS A 96 -5.00 1.07 -12.99
C CYS A 96 -5.47 2.52 -12.94
N ASP A 97 -6.78 2.71 -12.77
CA ASP A 97 -7.33 4.03 -12.47
C ASP A 97 -6.79 4.51 -11.12
N VAL A 98 -6.48 5.80 -11.02
CA VAL A 98 -6.11 6.46 -9.76
C VAL A 98 -7.11 7.58 -9.51
N ILE A 99 -7.87 7.45 -8.43
CA ILE A 99 -8.93 8.40 -8.08
C ILE A 99 -8.46 9.28 -6.93
N TYR A 100 -8.46 10.59 -7.19
CA TYR A 100 -8.18 11.62 -6.22
C TYR A 100 -9.48 12.26 -5.76
N TYR A 101 -9.62 12.45 -4.45
CA TYR A 101 -10.81 12.93 -3.80
C TYR A 101 -10.52 14.28 -3.11
N SER A 102 -11.43 15.23 -3.27
CA SER A 102 -11.49 16.38 -2.38
C SER A 102 -12.20 15.99 -1.08
N TRP A 103 -11.99 16.78 -0.02
CA TRP A 103 -12.70 16.64 1.24
C TRP A 103 -13.40 17.95 1.58
N ASP A 104 -14.70 17.88 1.85
CA ASP A 104 -15.52 19.04 2.22
C ASP A 104 -15.70 19.20 3.75
N GLY A 105 -14.98 18.39 4.53
CA GLY A 105 -15.13 18.31 5.99
C GLY A 105 -16.05 17.17 6.45
N SER A 106 -16.82 16.55 5.55
CA SER A 106 -17.71 15.42 5.84
C SER A 106 -17.48 14.21 4.95
N ASP A 107 -17.43 14.42 3.62
CA ASP A 107 -17.38 13.35 2.64
C ASP A 107 -16.18 13.53 1.70
N ARG A 108 -15.68 12.39 1.21
CA ARG A 108 -14.65 12.34 0.17
C ARG A 108 -15.34 12.26 -1.19
N ILE A 109 -15.15 13.28 -2.02
CA ILE A 109 -15.83 13.40 -3.31
C ILE A 109 -14.79 13.23 -4.42
N PRO A 110 -14.98 12.31 -5.39
CA PRO A 110 -14.08 12.19 -6.54
C PRO A 110 -13.93 13.55 -7.23
N ALA A 111 -12.69 14.04 -7.29
CA ALA A 111 -12.36 15.36 -7.83
C ALA A 111 -11.52 15.25 -9.10
N LEU A 112 -10.65 14.24 -9.17
CA LEU A 112 -9.81 13.96 -10.33
C LEU A 112 -9.67 12.44 -10.50
N VAL A 113 -9.75 11.97 -11.73
CA VAL A 113 -9.51 10.57 -12.10
C VAL A 113 -8.42 10.57 -13.15
N LEU A 114 -7.37 9.79 -12.91
CA LEU A 114 -6.40 9.42 -13.94
C LEU A 114 -6.72 8.00 -14.37
N ASP A 115 -7.19 7.85 -15.61
CA ASP A 115 -7.61 6.54 -16.13
C ASP A 115 -6.40 5.63 -16.34
N ALA A 116 -6.60 4.32 -16.21
CA ALA A 116 -5.62 3.32 -16.62
C ALA A 116 -5.17 3.56 -18.07
N GLY A 117 -3.87 3.44 -18.33
CA GLY A 117 -3.30 3.78 -19.64
C GLY A 117 -2.88 5.25 -19.77
N THR A 118 -3.20 6.13 -18.82
CA THR A 118 -2.68 7.50 -18.82
C THR A 118 -1.17 7.50 -18.62
N GLU A 119 -0.44 8.23 -19.45
CA GLU A 119 0.99 8.47 -19.30
C GLU A 119 1.23 9.55 -18.26
N ILE A 120 1.93 9.18 -17.19
CA ILE A 120 2.28 10.07 -16.09
C ILE A 120 3.79 10.28 -16.03
N LEU A 121 4.18 11.38 -15.40
CA LEU A 121 5.57 11.68 -15.09
C LEU A 121 5.93 11.07 -13.73
N PHE A 122 6.90 10.17 -13.78
CA PHE A 122 7.46 9.49 -12.63
C PHE A 122 8.90 9.95 -12.42
N PHE A 123 9.22 10.32 -11.19
CA PHE A 123 10.54 10.87 -10.82
C PHE A 123 11.33 9.80 -10.03
N PRO A 124 12.04 8.87 -10.68
CA PRO A 124 12.82 7.85 -9.98
C PRO A 124 13.84 8.42 -9.00
N THR A 125 14.03 7.73 -7.88
CA THR A 125 15.07 8.07 -6.90
C THR A 125 16.44 7.66 -7.42
N GLU A 126 17.29 8.61 -7.82
CA GLU A 126 18.71 8.36 -8.03
C GLU A 126 19.49 8.86 -6.80
N THR A 127 19.72 7.94 -5.86
CA THR A 127 20.80 8.09 -4.88
C THR A 127 22.08 8.46 -5.63
N GLU A 128 22.52 9.71 -5.46
CA GLU A 128 23.72 10.40 -6.02
C GLU A 128 23.50 11.43 -7.16
N GLY A 129 22.50 12.33 -7.04
CA GLY A 129 22.58 13.60 -7.79
C GLY A 129 21.38 14.55 -7.79
N ALA A 130 20.17 14.04 -7.43
CA ALA A 130 18.84 14.69 -7.39
C ALA A 130 18.08 14.73 -8.74
N PRO A 131 16.73 14.62 -8.79
CA PRO A 131 15.74 14.74 -7.72
C PRO A 131 15.16 13.41 -7.19
N SER A 132 14.92 13.37 -5.88
CA SER A 132 14.02 12.41 -5.23
C SER A 132 12.56 12.77 -5.50
N ILE A 133 11.66 11.78 -5.51
CA ILE A 133 10.21 12.05 -5.40
C ILE A 133 9.99 12.96 -4.19
N PRO A 134 9.45 14.18 -4.33
CA PRO A 134 9.32 15.06 -3.19
C PRO A 134 8.17 14.62 -2.28
N ALA A 135 8.34 14.86 -0.97
CA ALA A 135 7.36 14.43 0.02
C ALA A 135 6.03 15.16 -0.21
N GLY A 136 4.96 14.39 -0.33
CA GLY A 136 3.63 14.81 -0.73
C GLY A 136 3.25 14.47 -2.17
N TYR A 137 4.18 14.10 -3.06
CA TYR A 137 3.86 13.85 -4.48
C TYR A 137 3.67 12.36 -4.79
N GLY A 138 2.53 12.01 -5.41
CA GLY A 138 2.25 10.66 -5.91
C GLY A 138 2.51 9.57 -4.86
N ILE A 139 3.45 8.67 -5.13
CA ILE A 139 3.78 7.57 -4.21
C ILE A 139 4.52 8.00 -2.94
N ARG A 140 5.10 9.19 -2.85
CA ARG A 140 5.70 9.71 -1.60
C ARG A 140 4.69 10.59 -0.85
N SER A 141 3.48 10.10 -0.68
CA SER A 141 2.36 10.82 -0.07
C SER A 141 2.51 11.00 1.45
N PHE A 142 1.68 11.86 2.04
CA PHE A 142 1.50 11.94 3.49
C PHE A 142 0.44 10.93 3.96
N PRO A 143 0.54 10.45 5.21
CA PRO A 143 -0.50 9.61 5.79
C PRO A 143 -1.81 10.38 5.98
N GLY A 144 -2.93 9.70 5.75
CA GLY A 144 -4.25 10.16 6.18
C GLY A 144 -4.61 9.65 7.58
N LEU A 145 -5.70 10.19 8.13
CA LEU A 145 -6.24 9.81 9.44
C LEU A 145 -6.72 8.34 9.51
N GLU A 146 -7.27 7.84 8.41
CA GLU A 146 -7.84 6.49 8.30
C GLU A 146 -6.85 5.54 7.59
N THR A 147 -6.76 4.30 8.07
CA THR A 147 -5.98 3.25 7.40
C THR A 147 -6.35 3.13 5.92
N GLY A 148 -5.34 3.07 5.06
CA GLY A 148 -5.47 2.91 3.62
C GLY A 148 -5.80 4.21 2.87
N TRP A 149 -5.73 5.37 3.53
CA TRP A 149 -5.90 6.67 2.90
C TRP A 149 -4.63 7.51 3.00
N ARG A 150 -4.35 8.22 1.90
CA ARG A 150 -3.18 9.06 1.74
C ARG A 150 -3.59 10.46 1.34
N TYR A 151 -2.73 11.42 1.62
CA TYR A 151 -2.87 12.80 1.19
C TYR A 151 -1.69 13.15 0.28
N ALA A 152 -1.99 13.44 -0.98
CA ALA A 152 -0.99 13.51 -2.03
C ALA A 152 -1.33 14.55 -3.10
N VAL A 153 -0.31 15.11 -3.69
CA VAL A 153 -0.40 15.79 -4.99
C VAL A 153 -0.53 14.73 -6.07
N PRO A 154 -1.47 14.90 -7.02
CA PRO A 154 -1.67 13.96 -8.10
C PRO A 154 -0.44 13.83 -8.99
N PHE A 155 -0.31 12.67 -9.64
CA PHE A 155 0.69 12.51 -10.69
C PHE A 155 0.45 13.53 -11.81
N LEU A 156 1.54 14.13 -12.29
CA LEU A 156 1.52 14.97 -13.48
C LEU A 156 1.38 14.07 -14.72
N THR A 157 0.58 14.51 -15.69
CA THR A 157 0.41 13.79 -16.96
C THR A 157 1.51 14.19 -17.94
N ALA A 158 1.98 13.28 -18.78
CA ALA A 158 3.03 13.58 -19.78
C ALA A 158 2.61 14.68 -20.78
N GLN A 159 1.31 14.90 -20.97
CA GLN A 159 0.77 15.92 -21.88
C GLN A 159 0.74 17.33 -21.26
N GLN A 160 1.05 17.49 -19.97
CA GLN A 160 1.14 18.80 -19.35
C GLN A 160 2.38 19.53 -19.89
N PRO A 161 2.27 20.82 -20.26
CA PRO A 161 3.41 21.57 -20.78
C PRO A 161 4.47 21.72 -19.70
N LEU A 162 5.58 21.02 -19.87
CA LEU A 162 6.78 21.16 -19.05
C LEU A 162 7.69 22.15 -19.76
N MET A 163 8.06 23.24 -19.09
CA MET A 163 9.15 24.10 -19.59
C MET A 163 10.46 23.59 -19.00
N GLU A 164 11.42 23.25 -19.85
CA GLU A 164 12.79 22.90 -19.45
C GLU A 164 13.37 23.97 -18.52
N ASP A 165 14.11 23.52 -17.50
CA ASP A 165 14.75 24.36 -16.47
C ASP A 165 13.81 25.17 -15.55
N GLN A 166 12.49 24.95 -15.63
CA GLN A 166 11.54 25.54 -14.67
C GLN A 166 11.12 24.54 -13.58
N ALA A 167 11.03 25.10 -12.38
CA ALA A 167 10.26 24.57 -11.27
C ALA A 167 8.83 24.24 -11.74
N VAL A 168 8.48 22.96 -11.84
CA VAL A 168 7.14 22.53 -12.28
C VAL A 168 6.10 22.95 -11.24
N LEU A 169 6.42 22.76 -9.95
CA LEU A 169 5.60 23.23 -8.83
C LEU A 169 6.47 23.42 -7.58
N SER A 170 6.27 24.52 -6.85
CA SER A 170 6.73 24.67 -5.46
C SER A 170 5.76 23.95 -4.54
N GLN A 171 6.25 23.32 -3.46
CA GLN A 171 5.40 22.65 -2.47
C GLN A 171 4.33 23.56 -1.84
N GLN A 172 4.54 24.89 -1.89
CA GLN A 172 3.59 25.89 -1.41
C GLN A 172 2.39 26.07 -2.35
N ASP A 173 2.51 25.70 -3.61
CA ASP A 173 1.49 25.85 -4.66
C ASP A 173 0.79 24.51 -4.97
N TRP A 174 1.01 23.50 -4.13
CA TRP A 174 0.49 22.16 -4.34
C TRP A 174 -0.95 22.03 -3.88
N ASP A 175 -1.82 21.63 -4.82
CA ASP A 175 -3.15 21.13 -4.50
C ASP A 175 -3.05 19.67 -4.08
N TYR A 176 -3.30 19.41 -2.80
CA TYR A 176 -3.32 18.08 -2.25
C TYR A 176 -4.73 17.49 -2.28
N TYR A 177 -4.79 16.18 -2.50
CA TYR A 177 -6.00 15.40 -2.57
C TYR A 177 -5.86 14.13 -1.74
N HIS A 178 -7.01 13.57 -1.37
CA HIS A 178 -7.06 12.24 -0.80
C HIS A 178 -6.94 11.18 -1.90
N VAL A 179 -6.21 10.12 -1.65
CA VAL A 179 -6.07 8.98 -2.57
C VAL A 179 -5.99 7.69 -1.78
N ARG A 180 -6.47 6.59 -2.35
CA ARG A 180 -6.36 5.27 -1.72
C ARG A 180 -4.92 4.78 -1.77
N LEU A 181 -4.43 4.27 -0.65
CA LEU A 181 -3.11 3.64 -0.58
C LEU A 181 -3.01 2.47 -1.57
N SER A 182 -4.08 1.69 -1.74
CA SER A 182 -4.14 0.58 -2.70
C SER A 182 -3.88 1.00 -4.14
N ASP A 183 -4.33 2.20 -4.54
CA ASP A 183 -4.16 2.70 -5.90
C ASP A 183 -2.69 3.07 -6.11
N LEU A 184 -2.07 3.72 -5.13
CA LEU A 184 -0.64 4.03 -5.15
C LEU A 184 0.23 2.76 -5.05
N GLU A 185 -0.20 1.74 -4.30
CA GLU A 185 0.45 0.42 -4.25
C GLU A 185 0.45 -0.27 -5.60
N ALA A 186 -0.66 -0.21 -6.34
CA ALA A 186 -0.76 -0.77 -7.68
C ALA A 186 0.18 -0.05 -8.66
N VAL A 187 0.22 1.29 -8.63
CA VAL A 187 1.16 2.08 -9.44
C VAL A 187 2.62 1.76 -9.08
N CYS A 188 2.96 1.75 -7.80
CA CYS A 188 4.32 1.47 -7.34
C CYS A 188 4.77 0.05 -7.70
N SER A 189 3.89 -0.93 -7.52
CA SER A 189 4.16 -2.34 -7.85
C SER A 189 4.30 -2.53 -9.36
N GLY A 190 3.43 -1.91 -10.17
CA GLY A 190 3.51 -1.93 -11.62
C GLY A 190 4.85 -1.37 -12.10
N TYR A 191 5.21 -0.18 -11.63
CA TYR A 191 6.47 0.47 -11.96
C TYR A 191 7.67 -0.44 -11.64
N TRP A 192 7.74 -1.00 -10.43
CA TRP A 192 8.87 -1.85 -10.04
C TRP A 192 8.90 -3.23 -10.71
N ASN A 193 7.76 -3.71 -11.22
CA ASN A 193 7.68 -4.95 -11.99
C ASN A 193 8.11 -4.74 -13.45
N GLU A 194 7.79 -3.59 -14.05
CA GLU A 194 8.20 -3.24 -15.42
C GLU A 194 9.66 -2.82 -15.51
N GLN A 195 10.22 -2.23 -14.45
CA GLN A 195 11.63 -1.92 -14.36
C GLN A 195 12.46 -3.20 -14.18
N GLU A 196 12.82 -3.85 -15.30
CA GLU A 196 13.88 -4.86 -15.40
C GLU A 196 15.26 -4.31 -14.99
N TRP A 197 15.38 -3.00 -14.72
CA TRP A 197 16.65 -2.37 -14.40
C TRP A 197 17.33 -3.04 -13.20
N ASP A 198 18.61 -3.35 -13.39
CA ASP A 198 19.49 -4.08 -12.48
C ASP A 198 19.49 -3.49 -11.06
N TYR A 199 19.17 -2.20 -10.88
CA TYR A 199 19.16 -1.55 -9.57
C TYR A 199 18.00 -2.00 -8.68
N SER A 200 16.78 -2.17 -9.22
CA SER A 200 15.63 -2.66 -8.43
C SER A 200 15.84 -4.13 -8.06
N LEU A 201 16.37 -4.93 -9.00
CA LEU A 201 16.65 -6.34 -8.81
C LEU A 201 17.84 -6.56 -7.87
N GLN A 202 18.94 -5.82 -8.04
CA GLN A 202 20.12 -5.88 -7.19
C GLN A 202 19.84 -5.32 -5.80
N SER A 203 19.12 -4.20 -5.67
CA SER A 203 18.76 -3.65 -4.36
C SER A 203 17.83 -4.60 -3.61
N ARG A 204 16.83 -5.19 -4.28
CA ARG A 204 16.01 -6.27 -3.71
C ARG A 204 16.84 -7.49 -3.31
N ARG A 205 17.78 -7.93 -4.15
CA ARG A 205 18.69 -9.06 -3.84
C ARG A 205 19.62 -8.74 -2.66
N ARG A 206 20.15 -7.52 -2.58
CA ARG A 206 21.01 -7.06 -1.48
C ARG A 206 20.24 -6.94 -0.17
N MET A 207 19.02 -6.45 -0.22
CA MET A 207 18.15 -6.28 0.95
C MET A 207 17.41 -7.57 1.33
N GLY A 208 17.28 -8.53 0.42
CA GLY A 208 16.52 -9.75 0.62
C GLY A 208 15.01 -9.55 0.70
N ILE A 209 14.48 -8.52 0.02
CA ILE A 209 13.05 -8.13 0.11
C ILE A 209 12.33 -8.28 -1.24
N SER A 210 11.02 -8.54 -1.17
CA SER A 210 10.07 -8.61 -2.29
C SER A 210 9.71 -7.23 -2.85
N VAL A 211 9.06 -7.21 -4.03
CA VAL A 211 8.53 -5.96 -4.62
C VAL A 211 7.51 -5.32 -3.70
N ARG A 212 6.62 -6.12 -3.10
CA ARG A 212 5.61 -5.65 -2.16
C ARG A 212 6.24 -4.93 -0.96
N GLU A 213 7.26 -5.52 -0.36
CA GLU A 213 7.98 -4.91 0.77
C GLU A 213 8.67 -3.62 0.34
N LEU A 214 9.34 -3.61 -0.81
CA LEU A 214 9.96 -2.40 -1.35
C LEU A 214 8.93 -1.28 -1.59
N CYS A 215 7.79 -1.59 -2.21
CA CYS A 215 6.70 -0.62 -2.43
C CYS A 215 6.19 -0.08 -1.10
N SER A 216 5.96 -0.95 -0.13
CA SER A 216 5.48 -0.56 1.20
C SER A 216 6.47 0.38 1.89
N LEU A 217 7.77 0.07 1.85
CA LEU A 217 8.80 0.94 2.43
C LEU A 217 8.87 2.30 1.75
N GLN A 218 8.64 2.36 0.44
CA GLN A 218 8.65 3.62 -0.31
C GLN A 218 7.39 4.46 -0.02
N LEU A 219 6.21 3.84 -0.05
CA LEU A 219 4.92 4.47 0.22
C LEU A 219 4.82 4.99 1.66
N LEU A 220 5.38 4.25 2.63
CA LEU A 220 5.38 4.59 4.06
C LEU A 220 6.64 5.32 4.51
N SER A 221 7.49 5.77 3.58
CA SER A 221 8.73 6.48 3.91
C SER A 221 8.46 7.78 4.68
N THR A 222 7.46 8.55 4.25
CA THR A 222 7.02 9.78 4.91
C THR A 222 6.50 9.48 6.32
N ASP A 223 5.71 8.42 6.48
CA ASP A 223 5.14 7.97 7.76
C ASP A 223 6.25 7.61 8.74
N THR A 224 7.25 6.88 8.26
CA THR A 224 8.41 6.47 9.06
C THR A 224 9.13 7.70 9.61
N ILE A 225 9.37 8.71 8.77
CA ILE A 225 10.03 9.97 9.17
C ILE A 225 9.20 10.71 10.24
N LEU A 226 7.88 10.82 10.03
CA LEU A 226 6.98 11.48 10.98
C LEU A 226 6.91 10.73 12.32
N TYR A 227 6.91 9.40 12.26
CA TYR A 227 6.91 8.54 13.44
C TYR A 227 8.21 8.69 14.22
N GLN A 228 9.37 8.57 13.56
CA GLN A 228 10.69 8.69 14.18
C GLN A 228 10.94 10.10 14.73
N SER A 229 10.31 11.12 14.14
CA SER A 229 10.35 12.49 14.63
C SER A 229 9.39 12.73 15.81
N GLY A 230 8.61 11.74 16.24
CA GLY A 230 7.65 11.88 17.33
C GLY A 230 6.47 12.80 17.01
N ILE A 231 6.15 12.97 15.72
CA ILE A 231 5.14 13.93 15.23
C ILE A 231 3.80 13.25 14.98
N TYR A 232 3.81 12.15 14.24
CA TYR A 232 2.58 11.45 13.85
C TYR A 232 2.77 9.95 13.82
N GLN A 233 1.83 9.22 14.41
CA GLN A 233 1.76 7.78 14.37
C GLN A 233 0.72 7.36 13.33
N SER A 234 1.19 7.10 12.11
CA SER A 234 0.32 6.68 11.01
C SER A 234 -0.38 5.35 11.29
N PRO A 235 -1.69 5.23 11.01
CA PRO A 235 -2.41 3.97 11.16
C PRO A 235 -1.94 2.89 10.18
N ASP A 236 -1.26 3.27 9.08
CA ASP A 236 -0.73 2.33 8.09
C ASP A 236 0.59 1.67 8.53
N LEU A 237 1.27 2.22 9.54
CA LEU A 237 2.48 1.60 10.11
C LEU A 237 2.16 0.36 10.95
N SER A 238 0.93 0.28 11.49
CA SER A 238 0.43 -0.92 12.17
C SER A 238 -0.13 -1.91 11.15
N VAL A 239 0.75 -2.67 10.49
CA VAL A 239 0.31 -3.76 9.62
C VAL A 239 -0.36 -4.85 10.45
N PRO A 240 -1.66 -5.14 10.26
CA PRO A 240 -2.32 -6.19 10.98
C PRO A 240 -1.73 -7.54 10.56
N LEU A 241 -1.32 -8.34 11.54
CA LEU A 241 -0.86 -9.72 11.33
C LEU A 241 -1.99 -10.68 10.90
N TRP A 242 -3.23 -10.20 11.00
CA TRP A 242 -4.44 -10.96 10.70
C TRP A 242 -5.58 -9.99 10.35
N ASP A 243 -6.24 -10.21 9.22
CA ASP A 243 -7.36 -9.38 8.77
C ASP A 243 -8.69 -10.17 8.61
N ASN A 244 -9.74 -9.46 8.20
CA ASN A 244 -11.07 -10.06 7.97
C ASN A 244 -11.07 -11.05 6.80
N THR A 245 -10.22 -10.85 5.80
CA THR A 245 -10.05 -11.77 4.67
C THR A 245 -9.43 -13.07 5.14
N ASP A 246 -8.43 -13.01 6.01
CA ASP A 246 -7.79 -14.20 6.61
C ASP A 246 -8.82 -14.98 7.44
N THR A 247 -9.64 -14.27 8.21
CA THR A 247 -10.78 -14.85 8.95
C THR A 247 -11.80 -15.51 8.02
N LEU A 248 -12.16 -14.87 6.91
CA LEU A 248 -13.07 -15.41 5.91
C LEU A 248 -12.50 -16.68 5.25
N LEU A 249 -11.22 -16.66 4.86
CA LEU A 249 -10.55 -17.79 4.22
C LEU A 249 -10.46 -18.99 5.15
N VAL A 250 -10.08 -18.77 6.42
CA VAL A 250 -10.01 -19.85 7.41
C VAL A 250 -11.39 -20.42 7.70
N SER A 251 -12.38 -19.57 7.94
CA SER A 251 -13.76 -20.02 8.23
C SER A 251 -14.35 -20.80 7.06
N ALA A 252 -14.21 -20.32 5.82
CA ALA A 252 -14.63 -21.03 4.62
C ALA A 252 -13.89 -22.36 4.44
N GLY A 253 -12.57 -22.36 4.63
CA GLY A 253 -11.72 -23.55 4.54
C GLY A 253 -12.15 -24.64 5.52
N VAL A 254 -12.31 -24.28 6.80
CA VAL A 254 -12.77 -25.18 7.86
C VAL A 254 -14.18 -25.70 7.57
N ALA A 255 -15.12 -24.84 7.18
CA ALA A 255 -16.49 -25.24 6.87
C ALA A 255 -16.54 -26.30 5.76
N MET A 256 -15.76 -26.12 4.69
CA MET A 256 -15.71 -27.09 3.58
C MET A 256 -15.13 -28.46 4.01
N ILE A 257 -14.12 -28.47 4.88
CA ILE A 257 -13.53 -29.70 5.43
C ILE A 257 -14.52 -30.42 6.35
N VAL A 258 -15.25 -29.68 7.19
CA VAL A 258 -16.31 -30.23 8.05
C VAL A 258 -17.41 -30.85 7.20
N LEU A 259 -17.87 -30.17 6.14
CA LEU A 259 -18.86 -30.71 5.20
C LEU A 259 -18.37 -31.99 4.49
N PHE A 260 -17.08 -32.08 4.18
CA PHE A 260 -16.48 -33.31 3.66
C PHE A 260 -16.53 -34.48 4.67
N ALA A 261 -16.32 -34.17 5.96
CA ALA A 261 -16.22 -35.15 7.05
C ALA A 261 -17.57 -35.65 7.58
N VAL A 262 -18.60 -34.80 7.64
CA VAL A 262 -19.88 -35.09 8.34
C VAL A 262 -20.83 -36.00 7.53
N HIS A 263 -20.59 -36.27 6.25
CA HIS A 263 -21.50 -37.12 5.48
C HIS A 263 -21.45 -38.60 5.91
N PRO A 264 -22.59 -39.18 6.35
CA PRO A 264 -22.61 -40.47 7.03
C PRO A 264 -22.16 -41.60 6.10
N LYS A 265 -21.21 -42.43 6.57
CA LYS A 265 -21.00 -43.76 6.02
C LYS A 265 -22.35 -44.48 6.07
N ARG A 266 -22.92 -44.79 4.91
CA ARG A 266 -24.11 -45.63 4.80
C ARG A 266 -23.74 -46.98 5.43
N THR A 267 -24.15 -47.22 6.67
CA THR A 267 -23.96 -48.48 7.36
C THR A 267 -24.58 -49.57 6.49
N SER A 268 -23.76 -50.51 6.03
CA SER A 268 -24.27 -51.70 5.37
C SER A 268 -24.98 -52.53 6.42
N SER A 269 -26.29 -52.34 6.55
CA SER A 269 -27.16 -53.30 7.21
C SER A 269 -27.12 -54.60 6.39
N ASN A 270 -26.19 -55.49 6.74
CA ASN A 270 -26.26 -56.89 6.33
C ASN A 270 -27.35 -57.55 7.19
N ARG A 271 -28.61 -57.31 6.81
CA ARG A 271 -29.72 -58.19 7.17
C ARG A 271 -29.67 -59.38 6.22
N LYS A 272 -28.94 -60.43 6.59
CA LYS A 272 -29.27 -61.78 6.10
C LYS A 272 -30.29 -62.35 7.07
N VAL A 273 -31.55 -62.31 6.66
CA VAL A 273 -32.59 -63.17 7.21
C VAL A 273 -32.70 -64.35 6.25
N TYR A 274 -32.87 -65.52 6.85
CA TYR A 274 -32.98 -66.87 6.31
C TYR A 274 -31.66 -67.62 6.17
#